data_AF-A9BAA1-F1
#
_entry.id   AF-A9BAA1-F1
#
_cell.length_a   1.000
_cell.length_b   1.000
_cell.length_c   1.000
_cell.angle_alpha   90.00
_cell.angle_beta   90.00
_cell.angle_gamma   90.00
#
_symmetry.space_group_name_H-M   'P 1'
#
loop_
_entity.id
_entity.type
_entity.pdbx_description
1 polymer ?
#
loop_
_entity_poly.entity_id
_entity_poly.type
_entity_poly.pdbx_seq_one_letter_code
_entity_poly.pdbx_strand_id
1 'polypeptide(L)' 'MRLLTTETRRRLEALIDKISLGDSVSLKERIELDKYSKFIPFVAGKVNQALRKRKTLEEEGLI' A
#
# COMPACT_ATOMS: atom_id res chain seq x y z
N MET A 1 -1.54 13.02 17.21
CA MET A 1 -1.13 12.16 16.07
C MET A 1 -1.13 10.72 16.53
N ARG A 2 -1.98 9.84 15.97
CA ARG A 2 -1.95 8.40 16.32
C ARG A 2 -0.72 7.77 15.67
N LEU A 3 0.26 7.37 16.49
CA LEU A 3 1.43 6.64 16.01
C LEU A 3 1.08 5.17 15.82
N LEU A 4 1.46 4.63 14.66
CA LEU A 4 1.43 3.19 14.41
C LEU A 4 2.47 2.49 15.29
N THR A 5 2.17 1.28 15.75
CA THR A 5 3.22 0.41 16.29
C THR A 5 4.22 0.05 15.20
N THR A 6 5.45 -0.28 15.58
CA THR A 6 6.49 -0.71 14.64
C THR A 6 6.04 -1.91 13.80
N GLU A 7 5.34 -2.86 14.41
CA GLU A 7 4.81 -4.04 13.74
C GLU A 7 3.75 -3.67 12.68
N THR A 8 2.77 -2.84 13.05
CA THR A 8 1.74 -2.39 12.10
C THR A 8 2.36 -1.61 10.95
N ARG A 9 3.36 -0.77 11.22
CA ARG A 9 4.08 -0.04 10.16
C ARG A 9 4.74 -1.01 9.17
N ARG A 10 5.53 -1.96 9.66
CA ARG A 10 6.21 -2.95 8.81
C ARG A 10 5.23 -3.75 7.97
N ARG A 11 4.11 -4.15 8.56
CA ARG A 11 3.06 -4.90 7.85
C ARG A 11 2.43 -4.07 6.74
N LEU A 12 2.13 -2.79 6.98
CA LEU A 12 1.59 -1.89 5.96
C LEU A 12 2.60 -1.62 4.85
N GLU A 13 3.87 -1.41 5.18
CA GLU A 13 4.95 -1.24 4.20
C GLU A 13 5.05 -2.47 3.29
N ALA A 14 5.05 -3.68 3.85
CA ALA A 14 5.06 -4.92 3.06
C ALA A 14 3.84 -5.04 2.13
N LEU A 15 2.65 -4.62 2.56
CA LEU A 15 1.46 -4.62 1.72
C LEU A 15 1.54 -3.59 0.58
N ILE A 16 2.06 -2.40 0.88
CA ILE A 16 2.24 -1.34 -0.10
C ILE A 16 3.26 -1.76 -1.16
N ASP A 17 4.34 -2.41 -0.74
CA ASP A 17 5.37 -2.92 -1.65
C ASP A 17 4.80 -3.98 -2.60
N LYS A 18 4.03 -4.95 -2.09
CA LYS A 18 3.31 -5.93 -2.92
C LYS A 18 2.43 -5.24 -3.97
N ILE A 19 1.64 -4.23 -3.57
CA ILE A 19 0.82 -3.46 -4.52
C ILE A 19 1.70 -2.81 -5.59
N SER A 20 2.83 -2.24 -5.20
CA SER A 20 3.73 -1.53 -6.11
C SER A 20 4.39 -2.44 -7.15
N LEU A 21 4.55 -3.73 -6.82
CA LEU A 21 5.15 -4.76 -7.68
C LEU A 21 4.10 -5.48 -8.54
N GLY A 22 2.82 -5.16 -8.39
CA GLY A 22 1.75 -5.86 -9.10
C GLY A 22 1.29 -7.16 -8.45
N ASP A 23 1.88 -7.53 -7.31
CA ASP A 23 1.54 -8.77 -6.61
C ASP A 23 0.09 -8.81 -6.17
N SER A 24 -0.44 -10.03 -6.06
CA SER A 24 -1.77 -10.26 -5.52
C SER A 24 -1.83 -9.91 -4.03
N VAL A 25 -2.89 -9.18 -3.66
CA VAL A 25 -3.20 -8.80 -2.28
C VAL A 25 -4.62 -9.23 -1.98
N SER A 26 -4.79 -9.96 -0.88
CA SER A 26 -6.08 -10.51 -0.46
C SER A 26 -7.08 -9.41 -0.09
N LEU A 27 -8.38 -9.74 -0.10
CA LEU A 27 -9.44 -8.81 0.31
C LEU A 27 -9.23 -8.30 1.75
N LYS A 28 -8.80 -9.18 2.67
CA LYS A 28 -8.53 -8.82 4.07
C LYS A 28 -7.42 -7.79 4.18
N GLU A 29 -6.33 -7.99 3.45
CA GLU A 29 -5.19 -7.05 3.42
C GLU A 29 -5.59 -5.70 2.81
N ARG A 30 -6.44 -5.70 1.76
CA ARG A 30 -6.97 -4.46 1.17
C ARG A 30 -7.84 -3.69 2.15
N ILE A 31 -8.74 -4.37 2.88
CA ILE A 31 -9.59 -3.75 3.91
C ILE A 31 -8.74 -3.16 5.03
N GLU A 32 -7.70 -3.88 5.47
CA GLU A 32 -6.79 -3.38 6.48
C GLU A 32 -6.05 -2.13 6.01
N LEU A 33 -5.50 -2.15 4.79
CA LEU A 33 -4.82 -1.01 4.21
C LEU A 33 -5.74 0.21 4.03
N ASP A 34 -6.98 0.00 3.57
CA ASP A 34 -8.01 1.03 3.44
C ASP A 34 -8.38 1.67 4.78
N LYS A 35 -8.50 0.86 5.85
CA LYS A 35 -8.74 1.36 7.20
C LYS A 35 -7.64 2.35 7.60
N TYR A 36 -6.36 2.02 7.38
CA TYR A 36 -5.27 2.90 7.79
C TYR A 36 -5.09 4.11 6.86
N SER A 37 -5.28 3.95 5.55
CA SER A 37 -5.16 5.07 4.60
C SER A 37 -6.23 6.14 4.85
N LYS A 38 -7.44 5.77 5.27
CA LYS A 38 -8.51 6.72 5.62
C LYS A 38 -8.17 7.64 6.80
N PHE A 39 -7.45 7.13 7.80
CA PHE A 39 -7.17 7.89 9.04
C PHE A 39 -5.75 8.42 9.14
N ILE A 40 -4.82 7.93 8.31
CA ILE A 40 -3.40 8.28 8.38
C ILE A 40 -2.95 8.80 7.01
N PRO A 41 -2.85 10.14 6.84
CA PRO A 41 -2.47 10.76 5.56
C PRO A 41 -1.16 10.25 4.97
N PHE A 42 -0.18 9.93 5.84
CA PHE A 42 1.09 9.34 5.41
C PHE A 42 0.90 7.99 4.70
N VAL A 43 0.04 7.12 5.23
CA VAL A 43 -0.26 5.81 4.63
C VAL A 43 -0.99 6.02 3.30
N ALA A 44 -1.98 6.91 3.24
CA ALA A 44 -2.65 7.25 1.99
C ALA A 44 -1.68 7.73 0.90
N GLY A 45 -0.73 8.61 1.26
CA GLY A 45 0.30 9.07 0.34
C GLY A 45 1.16 7.94 -0.22
N LYS A 46 1.58 7.01 0.63
CA LYS A 46 2.39 5.84 0.23
C LYS A 46 1.60 4.87 -0.66
N VAL A 47 0.34 4.60 -0.34
CA VAL A 47 -0.54 3.77 -1.17
C VAL A 47 -0.72 4.38 -2.56
N ASN A 48 -0.99 5.68 -2.63
CA ASN A 48 -1.13 6.38 -3.91
C ASN A 48 0.16 6.33 -4.75
N GLN A 49 1.33 6.46 -4.12
CA GLN A 49 2.62 6.29 -4.81
C GLN A 49 2.80 4.88 -5.36
N ALA A 50 2.48 3.85 -4.57
CA ALA A 50 2.55 2.46 -5.01
C ALA A 50 1.61 2.17 -6.19
N LEU A 51 0.38 2.68 -6.15
CA LEU A 51 -0.58 2.54 -7.25
C LEU A 51 -0.11 3.24 -8.53
N ARG A 52 0.48 4.44 -8.41
CA ARG A 52 1.08 5.13 -9.56
C ARG A 52 2.23 4.35 -10.16
N LYS A 53 3.15 3.86 -9.33
CA LYS A 53 4.28 3.03 -9.77
C LYS A 53 3.78 1.78 -10.49
N ARG A 54 2.81 1.07 -9.91
CA ARG A 54 2.19 -0.10 -10.53
C ARG A 54 1.60 0.24 -11.90
N LYS A 55 0.83 1.33 -12.01
CA LYS A 55 0.28 1.80 -13.28
C LYS A 55 1.37 2.05 -14.33
N THR A 56 2.48 2.68 -13.93
CA THR A 56 3.63 2.87 -14.82
C THR A 56 4.23 1.55 -15.29
N LEU A 57 4.41 0.58 -14.38
CA LEU A 57 4.93 -0.75 -14.75
C LEU A 57 3.97 -1.49 -15.70
N GLU A 58 2.66 -1.38 -15.48
CA GLU A 58 1.62 -1.93 -16.38
C GLU A 58 1.66 -1.24 -17.75
N GLU A 59 1.84 0.08 -17.81
CA GLU A 59 1.96 0.86 -19.06
C GLU A 59 3.24 0.54 -19.83
N GLU A 60 4.33 0.24 -19.13
CA GLU A 60 5.63 -0.17 -19.70
C GLU A 60 5.68 -1.67 -20.06
N GLY A 61 4.64 -2.45 -19.74
CA GLY A 61 4.57 -3.90 -19.99
C GLY A 61 5.55 -4.72 -19.15
N LEU A 62 5.95 -4.19 -17.99
CA LEU A 62 6.88 -4.85 -17.06
C LEU A 62 6.17 -5.77 -16.07
N ILE A 63 4.85 -5.60 -15.88
CA ILE A 63 3.95 -6.45 -15.10
C ILE A 63 2.58 -6.58 -15.79
#